data_AF-A0A4Q3CDB0-F1
#
_entry.id   AF-A0A4Q3CDB0-F1
#
_cell.length_a   1.000
_cell.length_b   1.000
_cell.length_c   1.000
_cell.angle_alpha   90.00
_cell.angle_beta   90.00
_cell.angle_gamma   90.00
#
_symmetry.space_group_name_H-M   'P 1'
#
loop_
_entity.id
_entity.type
_entity.pdbx_description
1 polymer ?
#
loop_
_entity_poly.entity_id
_entity_poly.type
_entity_poly.pdbx_seq_one_letter_code
_entity_poly.pdbx_strand_id
1 'polypeptide(L)' 'MLPFARVTIIGLGLIGSSVARAVQATMPTVRLTGHDASPDVRERVRELGFVDDVTDTAGA' A
#
# COMPACT_ATOMS: atom_id res chain seq x y z
N MET A 1 7.42 2.66 -20.25
CA MET A 1 6.71 1.63 -19.46
C MET A 1 7.13 1.77 -18.02
N LEU A 2 6.20 1.70 -17.06
CA LEU A 2 6.56 1.58 -15.65
C LEU A 2 7.15 0.17 -15.41
N PRO A 3 8.09 0.01 -14.47
CA PRO A 3 8.75 -1.27 -14.21
C PRO A 3 7.80 -2.34 -13.65
N PHE A 4 6.68 -1.93 -13.04
CA PHE A 4 5.70 -2.81 -12.42
C PHE A 4 4.28 -2.36 -12.76
N ALA A 5 3.38 -3.34 -12.95
CA ALA A 5 1.95 -3.10 -13.08
C ALA A 5 1.20 -3.20 -11.73
N ARG A 6 1.76 -3.94 -10.78
CA ARG A 6 1.20 -4.17 -9.44
C ARG A 6 2.33 -4.15 -8.41
N VAL A 7 2.09 -3.51 -7.27
CA VAL A 7 3.01 -3.49 -6.13
C VAL A 7 2.22 -3.81 -4.87
N THR A 8 2.76 -4.70 -4.04
CA THR A 8 2.22 -5.01 -2.70
C THR A 8 3.22 -4.58 -1.65
N ILE A 9 2.75 -3.87 -0.62
CA ILE A 9 3.57 -3.48 0.53
C ILE A 9 3.04 -4.20 1.77
N ILE A 10 3.90 -5.02 2.37
CA ILE A 10 3.64 -5.71 3.63
C ILE A 10 4.38 -4.96 4.74
N GLY A 11 3.63 -4.38 5.68
CA GLY A 11 4.09 -3.43 6.68
C GLY A 11 3.78 -1.98 6.24
N LEU A 12 2.82 -1.35 6.89
CA LEU A 12 2.28 -0.03 6.53
C LEU A 12 2.58 1.05 7.58
N GLY A 13 3.61 0.82 8.39
CA GLY A 13 4.18 1.82 9.31
C GLY A 13 4.85 2.99 8.58
N LEU A 14 5.81 3.65 9.26
CA LEU A 14 6.47 4.86 8.75
C LEU A 14 7.10 4.65 7.35
N ILE A 15 7.90 3.60 7.19
CA ILE A 15 8.63 3.37 5.94
C ILE A 15 7.68 2.90 4.83
N GLY A 16 6.84 1.90 5.10
CA GLY A 16 5.90 1.37 4.11
C GLY A 16 4.95 2.43 3.56
N SER A 17 4.42 3.29 4.43
CA SER A 17 3.55 4.39 4.01
C SER A 17 4.29 5.49 3.25
N SER A 18 5.57 5.73 3.54
CA SER A 18 6.42 6.66 2.78
C SER A 18 6.70 6.15 1.38
N VAL A 19 7.01 4.85 1.25
CA VAL A 19 7.19 4.18 -0.04
C VAL A 19 5.90 4.18 -0.84
N ALA A 20 4.76 3.85 -0.22
CA ALA A 20 3.45 3.86 -0.88
C ALA A 20 3.13 5.21 -1.55
N ARG A 21 3.35 6.32 -0.82
CA ARG A 21 3.16 7.68 -1.36
C ARG A 21 4.14 8.01 -2.48
N ALA A 22 5.40 7.61 -2.36
CA ALA A 22 6.37 7.80 -3.44
C ALA A 22 5.99 7.01 -4.70
N VAL A 23 5.46 5.79 -4.54
CA VAL A 23 4.95 4.97 -5.63
C VAL A 23 3.76 5.66 -6.31
N GLN A 24 2.77 6.15 -5.55
CA GLN A 24 1.65 6.90 -6.13
C GLN A 24 2.12 8.14 -6.91
N ALA A 25 3.12 8.87 -6.39
CA ALA A 25 3.65 10.07 -7.04
C ALA A 25 4.46 9.79 -8.32
N THR A 26 5.18 8.67 -8.37
CA THR A 26 6.14 8.37 -9.46
C THR A 26 5.65 7.31 -10.45
N MET A 27 4.63 6.54 -10.07
CA MET A 27 4.09 5.40 -10.82
C MET A 27 2.54 5.42 -10.80
N PRO A 28 1.88 6.49 -11.28
CA PRO A 28 0.45 6.73 -11.04
C PRO A 28 -0.50 5.71 -11.66
N THR A 29 -0.03 4.84 -12.56
CA THR A 29 -0.85 3.78 -13.17
C THR A 29 -0.63 2.40 -12.55
N VAL A 30 0.25 2.28 -11.54
CA VAL A 30 0.46 1.02 -10.82
C VAL A 30 -0.70 0.75 -9.89
N ARG A 31 -1.15 -0.51 -9.80
CA ARG A 31 -2.07 -0.94 -8.75
C ARG A 31 -1.29 -1.19 -7.47
N LEU A 32 -1.58 -0.43 -6.41
CA LEU A 32 -0.90 -0.51 -5.12
C LEU A 32 -1.81 -1.16 -4.06
N THR A 33 -1.37 -2.29 -3.52
CA THR A 33 -2.07 -3.01 -2.45
C THR A 33 -1.24 -2.99 -1.16
N GLY A 34 -1.89 -2.84 -0.01
CA GLY A 34 -1.23 -2.80 1.28
C GLY A 34 -1.73 -3.87 2.24
N HIS A 35 -0.84 -4.38 3.08
CA HIS A 35 -1.20 -5.18 4.25
C HIS A 35 -0.34 -4.80 5.45
N ASP A 36 -0.92 -4.79 6.64
CA ASP A 36 -0.18 -4.73 7.91
C ASP A 36 -0.72 -5.82 8.85
N ALA A 37 0.17 -6.36 9.70
CA ALA A 37 -0.22 -7.36 10.69
C ALA A 37 -1.22 -6.79 11.71
N SER A 38 -1.11 -5.51 12.05
CA SER A 38 -2.03 -4.85 12.97
C SER A 38 -3.34 -4.47 12.26
N PRO A 39 -4.51 -4.95 12.75
CA PRO A 39 -5.81 -4.52 12.22
C PRO A 39 -6.02 -3.01 12.36
N ASP A 40 -5.58 -2.41 13.47
CA ASP A 40 -5.72 -0.96 13.70
C ASP A 40 -4.94 -0.14 12.66
N VAL A 41 -3.77 -0.63 12.24
CA VAL A 41 -3.00 0.00 11.16
C VAL A 41 -3.75 -0.13 9.84
N ARG A 42 -4.35 -1.30 9.55
CA ARG A 42 -5.16 -1.50 8.33
C ARG A 42 -6.34 -0.54 8.28
N GLU A 43 -7.09 -0.38 9.37
CA GLU A 43 -8.18 0.60 9.42
C GLU A 43 -7.67 2.02 9.20
N ARG A 44 -6.57 2.39 9.86
CA ARG A 44 -5.97 3.71 9.68
C ARG A 44 -5.53 3.96 8.24
N VAL A 45 -5.03 2.94 7.54
CA VAL A 45 -4.65 3.05 6.13
C VAL A 45 -5.88 3.23 5.25
N ARG A 46 -6.98 2.51 5.50
CA ARG A 46 -8.23 2.67 4.76
C ARG A 46 -8.78 4.10 4.88
N GLU A 47 -8.70 4.68 6.07
CA GLU A 47 -9.06 6.09 6.30
C GLU A 47 -8.16 7.07 5.54
N LEU A 48 -6.85 6.82 5.50
CA LEU A 48 -5.88 7.70 4.86
C LEU A 48 -5.85 7.57 3.33
N GLY A 49 -6.24 6.43 2.77
CA GLY A 49 -6.42 6.23 1.33
C GLY A 49 -5.13 6.32 0.49
N PHE A 50 -3.97 5.96 1.04
CA PHE A 50 -2.69 6.03 0.31
C PHE A 50 -2.32 4.74 -0.48
N VAL A 51 -3.24 3.78 -0.55
CA VAL A 51 -3.16 2.56 -1.38
C VAL A 51 -4.52 2.32 -2.02
N ASP A 52 -4.56 1.58 -3.13
CA ASP A 52 -5.82 1.28 -3.84
C ASP A 52 -6.65 0.21 -3.14
N ASP A 53 -6.02 -0.65 -2.36
CA ASP A 53 -6.67 -1.71 -1.59
C ASP A 53 -5.86 -2.09 -0.34
N VAL A 54 -6.57 -2.49 0.72
CA VAL A 54 -5.99 -2.92 2.00
C VAL A 54 -6.54 -4.30 2.36
N THR A 55 -5.66 -5.31 2.30
CA THR A 55 -6.05 -6.71 2.51
C THR A 55 -5.87 -7.14 3.97
N ASP A 56 -6.72 -8.06 4.43
CA ASP A 56 -6.65 -8.59 5.79
C ASP A 56 -5.59 -9.67 5.97
N THR A 57 -5.07 -10.24 4.88
CA THR A 57 -3.99 -11.24 4.89
C THR A 57 -2.91 -10.87 3.87
N ALA A 58 -1.66 -11.13 4.22
CA ALA A 58 -0.50 -10.82 3.37
C ALA A 58 -0.48 -11.51 1.99
N GLY A 59 -1.25 -12.60 1.80
CA GLY A 59 -1.29 -13.37 0.56
C GLY A 59 -2.62 -13.31 -0.21
N ALA A 60 -3.48 -12.33 0.09
CA ALA A 60 -4.75 -12.11 -0.61
C ALA A 60 -4.57 -11.50 -2.01
#